data_AF-A0A9D0BEF0-F1
#
_entry.id   AF-A0A9D0BEF0-F1
#
_cell.length_a   1.000
_cell.length_b   1.000
_cell.length_c   1.000
_cell.angle_alpha   90.00
_cell.angle_beta   90.00
_cell.angle_gamma   90.00
#
_symmetry.space_group_name_H-M   'P 1'
#
loop_
_entity.id
_entity.type
_entity.pdbx_description
1 polymer ?
#
loop_
_entity_poly.entity_id
_entity_poly.type
_entity_poly.pdbx_seq_one_letter_code
_entity_poly.pdbx_strand_id
1 'polypeptide(L)'
;MKDGEPLAGRLLAWFEAHGRKDLPWQQRPTPYRVWVSEIMLQQTRVQTVIPYYRRFMESFPDVVRLADAGSDEVLHHWSGLGYYARARNLQRAAILVRDRYGGRLP
;
A
#
# COMPACT_ATOMS: atom_id res chain seq x y z
N MET A 1 18.28 3.85 36.04
CA MET A 1 17.52 3.86 34.78
C MET A 1 17.96 5.11 34.05
N LYS A 2 18.57 5.03 32.85
CA LYS A 2 19.13 6.23 32.20
C LYS A 2 17.99 7.07 31.63
N ASP A 3 17.54 8.05 32.40
CA ASP A 3 16.73 9.17 31.94
C ASP A 3 17.57 10.01 30.98
N GLY A 4 17.42 9.80 29.67
CA GLY A 4 18.21 10.53 28.67
C GLY A 4 18.29 9.91 27.28
N GLU A 5 17.80 8.69 27.07
CA GLU A 5 17.70 8.16 25.70
C GLU A 5 16.49 8.78 24.99
N PRO A 6 16.66 9.46 23.83
CA PRO A 6 15.56 10.08 23.12
C PRO A 6 14.44 9.07 22.86
N LEU A 7 13.18 9.50 23.01
CA LEU A 7 12.00 8.66 22.76
C LEU A 7 12.12 7.90 21.42
N ALA A 8 12.64 8.56 20.39
CA ALA A 8 12.92 7.95 19.09
C ALA A 8 13.85 6.72 19.19
N GLY A 9 14.96 6.81 19.93
CA GLY A 9 15.88 5.70 20.13
C GLY A 9 15.22 4.50 20.82
N ARG A 10 14.43 4.77 21.86
CA ARG A 10 13.67 3.72 22.57
C ARG A 10 12.60 3.06 21.71
N LEU A 11 11.86 3.86 20.92
CA LEU A 11 10.85 3.34 20.00
C LEU A 11 11.47 2.51 18.88
N LEU A 12 12.60 2.96 18.33
CA LEU A 12 13.34 2.20 17.32
C LEU A 12 13.86 0.88 17.89
N ALA A 13 14.47 0.88 19.09
CA ALA A 13 14.93 -0.35 19.73
C ALA A 13 13.78 -1.34 19.99
N TRP A 14 12.63 -0.84 20.44
CA TRP A 14 11.44 -1.69 20.61
C TRP A 14 10.92 -2.23 19.28
N PHE A 15 10.85 -1.40 18.24
CA PHE A 15 10.40 -1.80 16.90
C PHE A 15 11.39 -2.82 16.28
N GLU A 16 12.68 -2.67 16.53
CA GLU A 16 13.66 -3.66 16.11
C GLU A 16 13.43 -5.03 16.75
N ALA A 17 13.10 -5.07 18.04
CA ALA A 17 12.89 -6.31 18.77
C ALA A 17 11.48 -6.93 18.61
N HIS A 18 10.43 -6.10 18.44
CA HIS A 18 9.02 -6.53 18.51
C HIS A 18 8.14 -6.04 17.36
N GLY A 19 8.67 -5.17 16.48
CA GLY A 19 7.92 -4.60 15.38
C GLY A 19 7.54 -5.66 14.34
N ARG A 20 6.42 -5.41 13.64
CA ARG A 20 6.05 -6.21 12.46
C ARG A 20 6.99 -5.87 11.32
N LYS A 21 7.65 -6.90 10.76
CA LYS A 21 8.64 -6.78 9.67
C LYS A 21 8.34 -7.71 8.49
N ASP A 22 7.36 -8.58 8.64
CA ASP A 22 7.02 -9.67 7.73
C ASP A 22 5.82 -9.35 6.82
N LEU A 23 5.29 -8.13 6.87
CA LEU A 23 4.14 -7.76 6.05
C LEU A 23 4.54 -7.63 4.56
N PRO A 24 3.69 -8.06 3.61
CA PRO A 24 4.07 -8.10 2.18
C PRO A 24 4.49 -6.75 1.57
N TRP A 25 3.98 -5.64 2.09
CA TRP A 25 4.32 -4.28 1.64
C TRP A 25 5.59 -3.71 2.30
N GLN A 26 6.05 -4.31 3.41
CA GLN A 26 7.36 -4.01 4.01
C GLN A 26 8.49 -4.76 3.30
N GLN A 27 8.16 -5.82 2.58
CA GLN A 27 9.11 -6.59 1.78
C GLN A 27 9.34 -5.90 0.42
N ARG A 28 10.59 -5.50 0.16
CA ARG A 28 10.99 -4.75 -1.06
C ARG A 28 10.08 -3.53 -1.30
N PRO A 29 10.07 -2.55 -0.36
CA PRO A 29 9.16 -1.43 -0.45
C PRO A 29 9.52 -0.56 -1.66
N THR A 30 8.49 -0.20 -2.43
CA THR A 30 8.55 0.87 -3.44
C THR A 30 7.45 1.88 -3.11
N PRO A 31 7.55 3.14 -3.56
CA PRO A 31 6.49 4.12 -3.35
C PRO A 31 5.10 3.60 -3.76
N TYR A 32 5.00 2.88 -4.88
CA TYR A 32 3.75 2.28 -5.35
C TYR A 32 3.24 1.18 -4.40
N ARG A 33 4.11 0.26 -4.01
CA ARG A 33 3.77 -0.86 -3.11
C ARG A 33 3.29 -0.38 -1.76
N VAL A 34 3.94 0.64 -1.19
CA VAL A 34 3.56 1.26 0.08
C VAL A 34 2.24 2.02 -0.07
N TRP A 35 2.10 2.83 -1.13
CA TRP A 35 0.88 3.59 -1.38
C TRP A 35 -0.36 2.70 -1.48
N VAL A 36 -0.29 1.61 -2.26
CA VAL A 36 -1.42 0.68 -2.40
C VAL A 36 -1.77 0.03 -1.06
N SER A 37 -0.79 -0.40 -0.25
CA SER A 37 -1.07 -0.96 1.07
C SER A 37 -1.73 0.05 2.00
N GLU A 38 -1.26 1.31 2.01
CA GLU A 38 -1.84 2.35 2.86
C GLU A 38 -3.31 2.62 2.49
N ILE A 39 -3.63 2.72 1.19
CA ILE A 39 -5.04 2.88 0.76
C ILE A 39 -5.88 1.68 1.18
N MET A 40 -5.38 0.45 1.06
CA MET A 40 -6.11 -0.74 1.50
C MET A 40 -6.29 -0.80 3.03
N LEU A 41 -5.31 -0.36 3.81
CA LEU A 41 -5.32 -0.38 5.28
C LEU A 41 -6.25 0.65 5.91
N GLN A 42 -6.65 1.69 5.16
CA GLN A 42 -7.67 2.64 5.63
C GLN A 42 -8.98 1.90 5.94
N GLN A 43 -9.40 1.96 7.22
CA GLN A 43 -10.64 1.33 7.71
C GLN A 43 -10.76 -0.18 7.44
N THR A 44 -9.64 -0.87 7.17
CA THR A 44 -9.60 -2.32 6.93
C THR A 44 -8.49 -2.96 7.77
N ARG A 45 -8.76 -4.11 8.40
CA ARG A 45 -7.78 -4.80 9.27
C ARG A 45 -6.65 -5.41 8.45
N VAL A 46 -5.43 -5.39 9.00
CA VAL A 46 -4.20 -5.95 8.38
C VAL A 46 -4.41 -7.36 7.83
N GLN A 47 -4.96 -8.27 8.64
CA GLN A 47 -5.15 -9.68 8.23
C GLN A 47 -6.09 -9.83 7.03
N THR A 48 -7.08 -8.95 6.91
CA THR A 48 -7.98 -8.92 5.75
C THR A 48 -7.26 -8.38 4.52
N VAL A 49 -6.39 -7.38 4.65
CA VAL A 49 -5.68 -6.75 3.52
C VAL A 49 -4.65 -7.69 2.88
N ILE A 50 -3.93 -8.49 3.66
CA ILE A 50 -2.81 -9.34 3.17
C ILE A 50 -3.15 -10.12 1.88
N PRO A 51 -4.22 -10.95 1.83
CA PRO A 51 -4.53 -11.72 0.62
C PRO A 51 -4.98 -10.85 -0.56
N TYR A 52 -5.62 -9.70 -0.32
CA TYR A 52 -6.01 -8.77 -1.38
C TYR A 52 -4.81 -8.07 -1.97
N TYR A 53 -3.92 -7.57 -1.11
CA TYR A 53 -2.69 -6.92 -1.52
C TYR A 53 -1.84 -7.84 -2.41
N ARG A 54 -1.68 -9.11 -2.03
CA ARG A 54 -0.92 -10.08 -2.84
C ARG A 54 -1.50 -10.24 -4.25
N ARG A 55 -2.79 -10.55 -4.36
CA ARG A 55 -3.47 -10.68 -5.67
C ARG A 55 -3.43 -9.40 -6.48
N PHE A 56 -3.58 -8.24 -5.82
CA PHE A 56 -3.55 -6.95 -6.49
C PHE A 56 -2.16 -6.64 -7.05
N MET A 57 -1.08 -6.95 -6.32
CA MET A 57 0.30 -6.76 -6.79
C MET A 57 0.71 -7.78 -7.86
N GLU A 58 0.06 -8.94 -7.92
CA GLU A 58 0.26 -9.92 -9.00
C GLU A 58 -0.32 -9.41 -10.33
N SER A 59 -1.54 -8.85 -10.32
CA SER A 59 -2.17 -8.29 -11.52
C SER A 59 -1.67 -6.90 -11.90
N PHE A 60 -1.39 -6.06 -10.90
CA PHE A 60 -0.98 -4.67 -11.06
C PHE A 60 0.37 -4.46 -10.35
N PRO A 61 1.48 -4.92 -10.95
CA PRO A 61 2.80 -4.86 -10.30
C PRO A 61 3.37 -3.45 -10.20
N ASP A 62 2.88 -2.51 -11.01
CA ASP A 62 3.31 -1.11 -11.05
C ASP A 62 2.15 -0.14 -11.33
N VAL A 63 2.43 1.15 -11.16
CA VAL A 63 1.43 2.22 -11.31
C VAL A 63 0.90 2.36 -12.73
N VAL A 64 1.71 2.04 -13.74
CA VAL A 64 1.30 2.13 -15.15
C VAL A 64 0.32 1.00 -15.46
N ARG A 65 0.59 -0.22 -15.00
CA ARG A 65 -0.33 -1.35 -15.12
C ARG A 65 -1.67 -1.10 -14.43
N LEU A 66 -1.66 -0.47 -13.27
CA LEU A 66 -2.90 -0.06 -12.62
C LEU A 66 -3.66 1.04 -13.41
N ALA A 67 -2.93 1.99 -14.00
CA ALA A 67 -3.51 3.06 -14.80
C ALA A 67 -4.13 2.57 -16.12
N ASP A 68 -3.52 1.54 -16.72
CA ASP A 68 -3.95 0.96 -18.00
C ASP A 68 -5.09 -0.07 -17.84
N ALA A 69 -5.30 -0.59 -16.63
CA ALA A 69 -6.33 -1.59 -16.34
C ALA A 69 -7.75 -1.04 -16.50
N GLY A 70 -8.70 -1.94 -16.81
CA GLY A 70 -10.11 -1.60 -16.86
C GLY A 70 -10.68 -1.30 -15.47
N SER A 71 -11.58 -0.33 -15.35
CA SER A 71 -12.21 0.02 -14.06
C SER A 71 -12.89 -1.19 -13.39
N ASP A 72 -13.56 -2.04 -14.16
CA ASP A 72 -14.25 -3.22 -13.65
C ASP A 72 -13.27 -4.28 -13.14
N GLU A 73 -12.11 -4.43 -13.79
CA GLU A 73 -11.03 -5.31 -13.36
C GLU A 73 -10.46 -4.86 -12.01
N VAL A 74 -10.18 -3.56 -11.87
CA VAL A 74 -9.69 -2.98 -10.60
C VAL A 74 -10.73 -3.15 -9.49
N LEU A 75 -12.01 -2.92 -9.78
CA LEU A 75 -13.09 -3.12 -8.82
C LEU A 75 -13.28 -4.59 -8.44
N HIS A 76 -13.09 -5.51 -9.39
CA HIS A 76 -13.11 -6.94 -9.12
C HIS A 76 -12.02 -7.33 -8.11
N HIS A 77 -10.78 -6.86 -8.29
CA HIS A 77 -9.69 -7.07 -7.35
C HIS A 77 -9.94 -6.43 -5.96
N TRP A 78 -10.78 -5.39 -5.90
CA TRP A 78 -11.16 -4.72 -4.65
C TRP A 78 -12.40 -5.32 -3.95
N SER A 79 -13.13 -6.20 -4.64
CA SER A 79 -14.43 -6.71 -4.18
C SER A 79 -14.32 -7.42 -2.84
N GLY A 80 -15.01 -6.91 -1.82
CA GLY A 80 -14.96 -7.42 -0.45
C GLY A 80 -14.11 -6.60 0.53
N LEU A 81 -13.29 -5.64 0.07
CA LEU A 81 -12.60 -4.68 0.95
C LEU A 81 -13.49 -3.51 1.41
N GLY A 82 -14.66 -3.33 0.79
CA GLY A 82 -15.56 -2.21 1.05
C GLY A 82 -14.98 -0.85 0.61
N TYR A 83 -15.78 0.21 0.76
CA TYR A 83 -15.42 1.59 0.41
C TYR A 83 -14.80 1.72 -1.00
N TYR A 84 -15.51 1.28 -2.04
CA TYR A 84 -15.06 1.26 -3.44
C TYR A 84 -14.62 2.62 -4.00
N ALA A 85 -14.96 3.73 -3.35
CA ALA A 85 -14.39 5.03 -3.66
C ALA A 85 -12.85 5.03 -3.56
N ARG A 86 -12.27 4.26 -2.63
CA ARG A 86 -10.81 4.09 -2.49
C ARG A 86 -10.19 3.49 -3.75
N ALA A 87 -10.76 2.39 -4.26
CA ALA A 87 -10.31 1.74 -5.50
C ALA A 87 -10.36 2.70 -6.70
N ARG A 88 -11.49 3.39 -6.86
CA ARG A 88 -11.69 4.35 -7.96
C ARG A 88 -10.71 5.53 -7.86
N ASN A 89 -10.50 6.07 -6.67
CA ASN A 89 -9.58 7.18 -6.47
C ASN A 89 -8.12 6.74 -6.65
N LEU A 90 -7.77 5.54 -6.21
CA LEU A 90 -6.45 4.92 -6.43
C LEU A 90 -6.17 4.81 -7.94
N GLN A 91 -7.10 4.27 -8.73
CA GLN A 91 -6.93 4.14 -10.17
C GLN A 91 -6.85 5.51 -10.88
N ARG A 92 -7.72 6.46 -10.52
CA ARG A 92 -7.64 7.83 -11.08
C ARG A 92 -6.31 8.50 -10.77
N ALA A 93 -5.78 8.32 -9.56
CA ALA A 93 -4.46 8.81 -9.20
C ALA A 93 -3.35 8.10 -9.98
N ALA A 94 -3.46 6.78 -10.21
CA ALA A 94 -2.52 6.05 -11.04
C ALA A 94 -2.49 6.57 -12.49
N ILE A 95 -3.66 6.84 -13.08
CA ILE A 95 -3.80 7.49 -14.40
C ILE A 95 -3.10 8.85 -14.41
N LEU A 96 -3.34 9.68 -13.39
CA LEU A 96 -2.65 10.97 -13.26
C LEU A 96 -1.13 10.83 -13.18
N VAL A 97 -0.64 9.85 -12.42
CA VAL A 97 0.79 9.55 -12.27
C VAL A 97 1.41 9.10 -13.59
N ARG A 98 0.74 8.21 -14.33
CA ARG A 98 1.18 7.79 -15.67
C ARG A 98 1.23 9.00 -16.62
N ASP A 99 0.14 9.75 -16.72
CA ASP A 99 -0.04 10.76 -17.75
C ASP A 99 0.77 12.04 -17.50
N ARG A 100 0.90 12.48 -16.23
CA ARG A 100 1.58 13.74 -15.90
C ARG A 100 2.99 13.58 -15.36
N TYR A 101 3.30 12.43 -14.76
CA TYR A 101 4.58 12.20 -14.08
C TYR A 101 5.37 11.04 -14.70
N GLY A 102 4.97 10.56 -15.88
CA GLY A 102 5.68 9.51 -16.61
C GLY A 102 5.75 8.18 -15.85
N GLY A 103 4.73 7.87 -15.05
CA GLY A 103 4.68 6.65 -14.24
C GLY A 103 5.55 6.69 -12.99
N ARG A 104 6.12 7.85 -12.63
CA ARG A 104 6.85 8.03 -11.37
C ARG A 104 5.96 8.73 -10.36
N LEU A 105 5.76 8.11 -9.20
CA LEU A 105 5.07 8.77 -8.09
C LEU A 105 5.87 10.04 -7.70
N PRO A 106 5.21 11.20 -7.58
CA PRO A 106 5.86 12.47 -7.28
C PRO A 106 6.36 12.57 -5.83
#